data_AF-A0A7C5FYQ7-F1
#
_entry.id   AF-A0A7C5FYQ7-F1
#
_cell.length_a   1.000
_cell.length_b   1.000
_cell.length_c   1.000
_cell.angle_alpha   90.00
_cell.angle_beta   90.00
_cell.angle_gamma   90.00
#
_symmetry.space_group_name_H-M   'P 1'
#
loop_
_entity.id
_entity.type
_entity.pdbx_description
1 polymer ?
#
loop_
_entity_poly.entity_id
_entity_poly.type
_entity_poly.pdbx_seq_one_letter_code
_entity_poly.pdbx_strand_id
1 'polypeptide(L)'
;MVEIKSEGGDKSSRNTRKLAHPRGIVHQAPHPEVKWADGGIRWGQSLAGRKPRREELPPDVNLCQYCSAKCCRYLAIQIDEPTTARQFDYLVWFLLHERVAVFMERKRWFVLFRTTCKELLQDGRCGIYEERPKICRRYSTKRCEYEDDWVYEKLFELPEQVLEYAEVMLAQPGVVKRTARKSSRPNALGNRLRS
;
A
#
# COMPACT_ATOMS: atom_id res chain seq x y z
N MET A 1 16.06 25.74 -65.50
CA MET A 1 16.84 24.86 -66.39
C MET A 1 17.77 24.09 -65.47
N VAL A 2 17.44 22.89 -65.00
CA VAL A 2 17.08 21.69 -65.76
C VAL A 2 15.87 20.98 -65.10
N GLU A 3 14.83 20.72 -65.88
CA GLU A 3 13.86 19.64 -65.64
C GLU A 3 14.39 18.38 -66.34
N ILE A 4 14.24 17.19 -65.73
CA ILE A 4 13.79 15.97 -66.43
C ILE A 4 12.89 15.18 -65.46
N LYS A 5 11.70 14.83 -65.97
CA LYS A 5 10.59 14.11 -65.33
C LYS A 5 10.69 12.59 -65.51
N SER A 6 9.85 11.88 -64.74
CA SER A 6 8.96 10.75 -65.11
C SER A 6 9.10 9.57 -64.13
N GLU A 7 8.09 8.78 -63.75
CA GLU A 7 6.64 8.89 -63.55
C GLU A 7 6.16 7.49 -63.06
N GLY A 8 5.02 7.43 -62.36
CA GLY A 8 4.24 6.21 -62.06
C GLY A 8 4.62 5.50 -60.74
N GLY A 9 3.77 5.34 -59.72
CA GLY A 9 2.33 4.98 -59.62
C GLY A 9 2.27 3.72 -58.72
N ASP A 10 1.30 3.36 -57.89
CA ASP A 10 0.03 3.90 -57.43
C ASP A 10 -0.46 2.99 -56.26
N LYS A 11 -1.38 3.50 -55.44
CA LYS A 11 -2.34 2.87 -54.53
C LYS A 11 -1.92 2.16 -53.22
N SER A 12 -2.49 2.74 -52.16
CA SER A 12 -3.36 2.06 -51.18
C SER A 12 -2.71 1.27 -50.04
N SER A 13 -2.73 1.83 -48.83
CA SER A 13 -3.78 1.46 -47.85
C SER A 13 -3.58 2.21 -46.53
N ARG A 14 -4.66 2.84 -46.05
CA ARG A 14 -4.74 3.45 -44.73
C ARG A 14 -4.90 2.34 -43.70
N ASN A 15 -3.92 2.23 -42.81
CA ASN A 15 -3.99 1.35 -41.65
C ASN A 15 -4.91 1.98 -40.58
N THR A 16 -6.17 1.52 -40.51
CA THR A 16 -7.06 1.80 -39.38
C THR A 16 -7.30 0.51 -38.61
N ARG A 17 -6.58 0.34 -37.51
CA ARG A 17 -6.86 -0.68 -36.49
C ARG A 17 -8.30 -0.49 -35.97
N LYS A 18 -9.18 -1.46 -36.24
CA LYS A 18 -10.44 -1.65 -35.52
C LYS A 18 -10.34 -2.91 -34.65
N LEU A 19 -10.98 -2.79 -33.49
CA LEU A 19 -10.94 -3.66 -32.33
C LEU A 19 -11.48 -5.08 -32.59
N ALA A 20 -10.87 -6.05 -31.93
CA ALA A 20 -11.52 -7.28 -31.50
C ALA A 20 -10.97 -7.68 -30.13
N HIS A 21 -11.87 -7.90 -29.18
CA HIS A 21 -11.58 -8.34 -27.82
C HIS A 21 -11.64 -9.87 -27.75
N PRO A 22 -10.58 -10.57 -27.32
CA PRO A 22 -10.70 -11.97 -26.91
C PRO A 22 -10.70 -12.09 -25.39
N ARG A 23 -11.64 -12.91 -24.93
CA ARG A 23 -11.80 -13.41 -23.56
C ARG A 23 -10.56 -14.17 -23.09
N GLY A 24 -10.35 -14.14 -21.77
CA GLY A 24 -9.64 -15.18 -21.03
C GLY A 24 -8.21 -14.83 -20.69
N ILE A 25 -7.99 -14.22 -19.52
CA ILE A 25 -6.69 -14.23 -18.86
C ILE A 25 -6.80 -15.22 -17.71
N VAL A 26 -6.30 -16.41 -17.98
CA VAL A 26 -5.90 -17.39 -16.96
C VAL A 26 -4.85 -16.74 -16.05
N HIS A 27 -5.10 -16.84 -14.74
CA HIS A 27 -4.13 -16.55 -13.70
C HIS A 27 -2.87 -17.39 -13.90
N GLN A 28 -1.71 -16.72 -13.80
CA GLN A 28 -0.39 -17.19 -13.34
C GLN A 28 0.73 -16.71 -14.27
N ALA A 29 1.41 -15.65 -13.83
CA ALA A 29 2.83 -15.52 -14.03
C ALA A 29 3.45 -15.38 -12.62
N PRO A 30 4.32 -16.30 -12.17
CA PRO A 30 5.04 -16.12 -10.93
C PRO A 30 6.00 -14.94 -11.07
N HIS A 31 5.94 -14.02 -10.11
CA HIS A 31 6.89 -12.91 -10.01
C HIS A 31 8.33 -13.48 -9.88
N PRO A 32 9.33 -12.84 -10.51
CA PRO A 32 10.72 -13.29 -10.43
C PRO A 32 11.21 -13.36 -8.98
N GLU A 33 11.95 -14.42 -8.69
CA GLU A 33 12.46 -14.85 -7.38
C GLU A 33 13.37 -13.76 -6.75
N VAL A 34 12.77 -12.82 -6.01
CA VAL A 34 13.52 -11.87 -5.17
C VAL A 34 14.05 -12.62 -3.96
N LYS A 35 15.33 -13.01 -4.03
CA LYS A 35 16.06 -13.63 -2.92
C LYS A 35 16.36 -12.58 -1.85
N TRP A 36 15.43 -12.42 -0.92
CA TRP A 36 15.77 -11.94 0.41
C TRP A 36 16.80 -12.90 0.98
N ALA A 37 17.86 -12.39 1.61
CA ALA A 37 18.79 -13.24 2.34
C ALA A 37 17.99 -13.98 3.42
N ASP A 38 17.61 -15.21 3.11
CA ASP A 38 17.02 -16.20 3.99
C ASP A 38 18.08 -16.63 5.00
N GLY A 39 18.41 -15.73 5.94
CA GLY A 39 18.76 -16.13 7.30
C GLY A 39 17.51 -16.70 7.94
N GLY A 40 17.18 -17.93 7.54
CA GLY A 40 15.90 -18.57 7.74
C GLY A 40 15.37 -18.48 9.17
N ILE A 41 14.29 -17.72 9.34
CA ILE A 41 13.33 -17.95 10.40
C ILE A 41 12.09 -18.50 9.71
N ARG A 42 11.87 -19.80 9.83
CA ARG A 42 10.67 -20.47 9.35
C ARG A 42 9.48 -19.90 10.12
N TRP A 43 8.76 -19.00 9.48
CA TRP A 43 7.53 -18.41 10.00
C TRP A 43 6.52 -19.52 10.32
N GLY A 44 6.11 -19.63 11.59
CA GLY A 44 5.03 -20.53 12.02
C GLY A 44 5.42 -21.85 12.68
N GLN A 45 6.70 -22.13 12.95
CA GLN A 45 7.03 -23.24 13.86
C GLN A 45 6.89 -22.76 15.30
N SER A 46 5.73 -23.06 15.90
CA SER A 46 5.49 -22.86 17.32
C SER A 46 6.53 -23.59 18.15
N LEU A 47 6.93 -22.95 19.24
CA LEU A 47 7.46 -23.66 20.40
C LEU A 47 6.37 -24.61 20.88
N ALA A 48 6.52 -25.90 20.58
CA ALA A 48 5.97 -27.07 21.27
C ALA A 48 4.51 -27.08 21.82
N GLY A 49 3.60 -26.18 21.45
CA GLY A 49 2.24 -26.16 22.00
C GLY A 49 1.23 -25.34 21.21
N ARG A 50 -0.05 -25.74 21.32
CA ARG A 50 -1.20 -25.01 20.77
C ARG A 50 -1.34 -23.66 21.49
N LYS A 51 -1.47 -22.56 20.73
CA LYS A 51 -1.88 -21.24 21.26
C LYS A 51 -3.28 -21.37 21.91
N PRO A 52 -3.44 -21.02 23.20
CA PRO A 52 -4.74 -21.10 23.87
C PRO A 52 -5.72 -20.09 23.26
N ARG A 53 -7.00 -20.46 23.22
CA ARG A 53 -8.05 -19.51 22.81
C ARG A 53 -8.28 -18.47 23.90
N ARG A 54 -8.83 -17.31 23.55
CA ARG A 54 -9.08 -16.22 24.50
C ARG A 54 -9.95 -16.66 25.67
N GLU A 55 -10.95 -17.51 25.42
CA GLU A 55 -11.90 -18.00 26.43
C GLU A 55 -11.26 -18.95 27.45
N GLU A 56 -10.10 -19.53 27.11
CA GLU A 56 -9.35 -20.46 27.97
C GLU A 56 -8.43 -19.72 28.97
N LEU A 57 -8.34 -18.39 28.86
CA LEU A 57 -7.44 -17.53 29.63
C LEU A 57 -8.20 -16.60 30.59
N PRO A 58 -7.65 -16.30 31.79
CA PRO A 58 -8.24 -15.31 32.68
C PRO A 58 -8.45 -13.94 32.01
N PRO A 59 -9.49 -13.18 32.39
CA PRO A 59 -9.84 -11.92 31.72
C PRO A 59 -8.76 -10.84 31.86
N ASP A 60 -8.02 -10.86 32.97
CA ASP A 60 -6.97 -9.90 33.34
C ASP A 60 -5.56 -10.31 32.90
N VAL A 61 -5.40 -11.50 32.33
CA VAL A 61 -4.08 -11.96 31.91
C VAL A 61 -3.53 -11.14 30.74
N ASN A 62 -2.22 -11.00 30.74
CA ASN A 62 -1.47 -10.43 29.64
C ASN A 62 -1.44 -11.37 28.43
N LEU A 63 -2.30 -11.12 27.44
CA LEU A 63 -2.39 -11.91 26.22
C LEU A 63 -1.08 -11.98 25.44
N CYS A 64 -0.17 -11.01 25.57
CA CYS A 64 1.12 -11.05 24.86
C CYS A 64 2.00 -12.21 25.30
N GLN A 65 1.78 -12.81 26.48
CA GLN A 65 2.52 -13.98 26.94
C GLN A 65 2.13 -15.28 26.22
N TYR A 66 0.96 -15.30 25.59
CA TYR A 66 0.39 -16.46 24.89
C TYR A 66 0.20 -16.21 23.39
N CYS A 67 0.45 -14.98 22.95
CA CYS A 67 0.25 -14.56 21.57
C CYS A 67 1.36 -15.10 20.68
N SER A 68 1.03 -15.34 19.41
CA SER A 68 2.05 -15.65 18.41
C SER A 68 2.96 -14.46 18.11
N ALA A 69 2.72 -13.25 18.66
CA ALA A 69 3.45 -11.98 18.50
C ALA A 69 3.14 -11.15 17.23
N LYS A 70 1.89 -11.18 16.75
CA LYS A 70 1.47 -10.48 15.52
C LYS A 70 1.86 -8.99 15.49
N CYS A 71 1.45 -8.22 16.49
CA CYS A 71 1.74 -6.78 16.59
C CYS A 71 3.23 -6.43 16.76
N CYS A 72 4.09 -7.41 17.07
CA CYS A 72 5.54 -7.23 17.12
C CYS A 72 6.23 -7.52 15.77
N ARG A 73 5.47 -7.88 14.73
CA ARG A 73 5.96 -8.20 13.39
C ARG A 73 5.55 -7.19 12.31
N TYR A 74 4.94 -6.08 12.72
CA TYR A 74 4.69 -4.97 11.83
C TYR A 74 4.71 -3.66 12.60
N LEU A 75 4.87 -2.58 11.83
CA LEU A 75 4.64 -1.20 12.24
C LEU A 75 3.42 -0.71 11.46
N ALA A 76 2.46 -0.10 12.13
CA ALA A 76 1.35 0.60 11.48
C ALA A 76 1.40 2.08 11.84
N ILE A 77 1.50 2.95 10.83
CA ILE A 77 1.49 4.40 10.99
C ILE A 77 0.16 4.91 10.47
N GLN A 78 -0.54 5.69 11.29
CA GLN A 78 -1.77 6.34 10.85
C GLN A 78 -1.44 7.42 9.81
N ILE A 79 -2.20 7.45 8.73
CA ILE A 79 -2.20 8.50 7.72
C ILE A 79 -3.57 9.16 7.63
N ASP A 80 -3.63 10.31 6.96
CA ASP A 80 -4.89 10.98 6.65
C ASP A 80 -5.67 10.20 5.59
N GLU A 81 -7.00 10.36 5.61
CA GLU A 81 -7.86 9.80 4.56
C GLU A 81 -7.52 10.43 3.19
N PRO A 82 -7.28 9.62 2.14
CA PRO A 82 -7.04 10.11 0.80
C PRO A 82 -8.35 10.67 0.22
N THR A 83 -8.33 11.95 -0.14
CA THR A 83 -9.48 12.66 -0.72
C THR A 83 -9.18 13.26 -2.09
N THR A 84 -7.94 13.15 -2.56
CA THR A 84 -7.49 13.72 -3.83
C THR A 84 -6.71 12.70 -4.64
N ALA A 85 -6.71 12.83 -5.96
CA ALA A 85 -5.93 11.95 -6.86
C ALA A 85 -4.47 11.84 -6.42
N ARG A 86 -3.84 12.96 -6.06
CA ARG A 86 -2.46 12.99 -5.56
C ARG A 86 -2.26 12.19 -4.26
N GLN A 87 -3.24 12.17 -3.37
CA GLN A 87 -3.15 11.36 -2.14
C GLN A 87 -3.31 9.87 -2.45
N PHE A 88 -4.14 9.51 -3.42
CA PHE A 88 -4.21 8.12 -3.91
C PHE A 88 -2.92 7.70 -4.62
N ASP A 89 -2.25 8.60 -5.36
CA ASP A 89 -0.92 8.33 -5.94
C ASP A 89 0.13 8.01 -4.86
N TYR A 90 0.04 8.62 -3.68
CA TYR A 90 0.92 8.27 -2.56
C TYR A 90 0.67 6.86 -2.04
N LEU A 91 -0.60 6.42 -1.99
CA LEU A 91 -0.93 5.05 -1.59
C LEU A 91 -0.40 4.04 -2.60
N VAL A 92 -0.55 4.32 -3.91
CA VAL A 92 0.07 3.54 -4.98
C VAL A 92 1.58 3.46 -4.78
N TRP A 93 2.23 4.59 -4.55
CA TRP A 93 3.68 4.64 -4.31
C TRP A 93 4.11 3.82 -3.08
N PHE A 94 3.34 3.84 -1.99
CA PHE A 94 3.60 2.98 -0.83
C PHE A 94 3.56 1.49 -1.20
N LEU A 95 2.54 1.07 -1.95
CA LEU A 95 2.33 -0.34 -2.33
C LEU A 95 3.30 -0.86 -3.40
N LEU A 96 4.08 0.03 -4.04
CA LEU A 96 5.21 -0.39 -4.90
C LEU A 96 6.41 -0.91 -4.10
N HIS A 97 6.43 -0.71 -2.78
CA HIS A 97 7.47 -1.25 -1.91
C HIS A 97 7.03 -2.59 -1.35
N GLU A 98 7.94 -3.54 -1.30
CA GLU A 98 7.65 -4.85 -0.71
C GLU A 98 7.33 -4.72 0.77
N ARG A 99 6.52 -5.67 1.26
CA ARG A 99 6.13 -5.78 2.66
C ARG A 99 5.35 -4.56 3.18
N VAL A 100 4.78 -3.76 2.29
CA VAL A 100 3.88 -2.67 2.62
C VAL A 100 2.44 -3.05 2.31
N ALA A 101 1.52 -2.64 3.19
CA ALA A 101 0.08 -2.69 2.95
C ALA A 101 -0.55 -1.38 3.42
N VAL A 102 -1.71 -1.03 2.86
CA VAL A 102 -2.52 0.10 3.34
C VAL A 102 -3.85 -0.47 3.81
N PHE A 103 -4.34 -0.05 4.97
CA PHE A 103 -5.62 -0.54 5.46
C PHE A 103 -6.45 0.57 6.10
N MET A 104 -7.76 0.35 6.10
CA MET A 104 -8.73 1.17 6.80
C MET A 104 -9.32 0.37 7.96
N GLU A 105 -9.35 1.01 9.11
CA GLU A 105 -10.02 0.48 10.29
C GLU A 105 -10.65 1.61 11.09
N ARG A 106 -11.93 1.47 11.45
CA ARG A 106 -12.70 2.46 12.19
C ARG A 106 -12.64 3.83 11.53
N LYS A 107 -12.77 3.87 10.20
CA LYS A 107 -12.64 5.10 9.38
C LYS A 107 -11.30 5.82 9.51
N ARG A 108 -10.25 5.15 10.00
CA ARG A 108 -8.88 5.67 10.05
C ARG A 108 -8.02 4.88 9.07
N TRP A 109 -7.10 5.58 8.44
CA TRP A 109 -6.21 5.00 7.44
C TRP A 109 -4.83 4.76 8.04
N PHE A 110 -4.21 3.66 7.63
CA PHE A 110 -2.90 3.26 8.11
C PHE A 110 -2.06 2.71 6.97
N VAL A 111 -0.76 2.98 7.04
CA VAL A 111 0.26 2.27 6.25
C VAL A 111 0.95 1.28 7.18
N LEU A 112 0.95 0.02 6.78
CA LEU A 112 1.54 -1.10 7.49
C LEU A 112 2.86 -1.50 6.82
N PHE A 113 3.91 -1.58 7.60
CA PHE A 113 5.21 -2.11 7.20
C PHE A 113 5.44 -3.44 7.93
N ARG A 114 5.51 -4.55 7.20
CA ARG A 114 5.81 -5.88 7.77
C ARG A 114 7.31 -5.96 8.08
N THR A 115 7.64 -5.72 9.34
CA THR A 115 9.01 -5.73 9.86
C THR A 115 9.03 -6.21 11.31
N THR A 116 10.02 -7.04 11.65
CA THR A 116 10.11 -7.66 12.98
C THR A 116 10.75 -6.72 13.97
N CYS A 117 10.14 -6.57 15.15
CA CYS A 117 10.73 -5.88 16.28
C CYS A 117 12.05 -6.54 16.70
N LYS A 118 13.09 -5.73 16.93
CA LYS A 118 14.42 -6.22 17.35
C LYS A 118 14.44 -6.88 18.72
N GLU A 119 13.46 -6.55 19.56
CA GLU A 119 13.31 -7.05 20.93
C GLU A 119 12.39 -8.28 21.01
N LEU A 120 11.98 -8.85 19.87
CA LEU A 120 11.15 -10.04 19.82
C LEU A 120 12.02 -11.29 20.02
N LEU A 121 11.73 -12.05 21.07
CA LEU A 121 12.41 -13.31 21.37
C LEU A 121 11.89 -14.44 20.45
N GLN A 122 12.68 -15.51 20.33
CA GLN A 122 12.31 -16.69 19.55
C GLN A 122 11.01 -17.34 20.04
N ASP A 123 10.68 -17.14 21.31
CA ASP A 123 9.48 -17.68 21.92
C ASP A 123 8.21 -16.82 21.74
N GLY A 124 8.30 -15.73 20.95
CA GLY A 124 7.20 -14.81 20.72
C GLY A 124 6.99 -13.76 21.82
N ARG A 125 7.81 -13.78 22.88
CA ARG A 125 7.72 -12.78 23.95
C ARG A 125 8.63 -11.58 23.68
N CYS A 126 8.33 -10.45 24.31
CA CYS A 126 9.16 -9.25 24.23
C CYS A 126 10.28 -9.31 25.27
N GLY A 127 11.53 -9.19 24.84
CA GLY A 127 12.72 -9.19 25.71
C GLY A 127 12.78 -8.02 26.69
N ILE A 128 12.16 -6.89 26.33
CA ILE A 128 12.11 -5.67 27.15
C ILE A 128 10.69 -5.36 27.66
N TYR A 129 9.88 -6.38 27.99
CA TYR A 129 8.44 -6.19 28.27
C TYR A 129 8.15 -5.07 29.29
N GLU A 130 8.92 -4.99 30.38
CA GLU A 130 8.79 -3.95 31.42
C GLU A 130 9.41 -2.60 31.04
N GLU A 131 10.29 -2.58 30.05
CA GLU A 131 11.00 -1.40 29.57
C GLU A 131 10.47 -0.87 28.24
N ARG A 132 9.43 -1.51 27.69
CA ARG A 132 8.77 -1.16 26.42
C ARG A 132 8.55 0.35 26.25
N PRO A 133 8.66 0.89 25.03
CA PRO A 133 8.37 2.30 24.79
C PRO A 133 6.91 2.63 25.11
N LYS A 134 6.62 3.91 25.41
CA LYS A 134 5.28 4.38 25.81
C LYS A 134 4.17 3.94 24.84
N ILE A 135 4.45 3.90 23.53
CA ILE A 135 3.48 3.46 22.52
C ILE A 135 3.05 1.99 22.72
N CYS A 136 3.99 1.10 23.00
CA CYS A 136 3.71 -0.31 23.27
C CYS A 136 3.00 -0.50 24.62
N ARG A 137 3.29 0.32 25.63
CA ARG A 137 2.58 0.27 26.92
C ARG A 137 1.14 0.79 26.85
N ARG A 138 0.86 1.73 25.95
CA ARG A 138 -0.49 2.26 25.69
C ARG A 138 -1.37 1.29 24.91
N TYR A 139 -0.80 0.22 24.37
CA TYR A 139 -1.56 -0.83 23.68
C TYR A 139 -2.53 -1.52 24.64
N SER A 140 -3.74 -1.81 24.17
CA SER A 140 -4.78 -2.49 24.95
C SER A 140 -5.17 -3.81 24.29
N THR A 141 -5.32 -4.84 25.12
CA THR A 141 -5.79 -6.16 24.68
C THR A 141 -7.30 -6.22 24.39
N LYS A 142 -8.06 -5.17 24.70
CA LYS A 142 -9.54 -5.14 24.54
C LYS A 142 -10.03 -5.34 23.11
N ARG A 143 -9.24 -4.93 22.12
CA ARG A 143 -9.53 -5.06 20.67
C ARG A 143 -8.28 -5.54 19.93
N CYS A 144 -7.60 -6.50 20.55
CA CYS A 144 -6.38 -7.08 19.99
C CYS A 144 -6.75 -8.12 18.94
N GLU A 145 -5.95 -8.20 17.87
CA GLU A 145 -5.90 -9.29 16.89
C GLU A 145 -5.37 -10.61 17.50
N TYR A 146 -5.62 -10.85 18.79
CA TYR A 146 -5.14 -12.05 19.47
C TYR A 146 -5.74 -13.26 18.78
N GLU A 147 -7.04 -13.24 18.52
CA GLU A 147 -7.69 -14.22 17.67
C GLU A 147 -7.38 -13.98 16.18
N ASP A 148 -7.45 -15.05 15.39
CA ASP A 148 -7.11 -15.05 13.96
C ASP A 148 -8.32 -14.69 13.07
N ASP A 149 -9.40 -14.19 13.65
CA ASP A 149 -10.66 -13.83 12.99
C ASP A 149 -10.80 -12.34 12.67
N TRP A 150 -9.75 -11.54 12.86
CA TRP A 150 -9.78 -10.10 12.63
C TRP A 150 -9.89 -9.76 11.13
N VAL A 151 -10.83 -8.88 10.79
CA VAL A 151 -11.09 -8.45 9.40
C VAL A 151 -10.98 -6.93 9.30
N TYR A 152 -10.17 -6.46 8.35
CA TYR A 152 -10.06 -5.02 8.03
C TYR A 152 -11.31 -4.50 7.33
N GLU A 153 -11.68 -3.24 7.55
CA GLU A 153 -12.75 -2.60 6.77
C GLU A 153 -12.33 -2.50 5.28
N LYS A 154 -11.04 -2.21 5.05
CA LYS A 154 -10.38 -2.28 3.75
C LYS A 154 -8.93 -2.69 3.93
N LEU A 155 -8.42 -3.50 3.03
CA LEU A 155 -7.02 -3.87 2.94
C LEU A 155 -6.58 -3.76 1.48
N PHE A 156 -5.49 -3.03 1.26
CA PHE A 156 -4.82 -2.87 -0.01
C PHE A 156 -3.40 -3.44 0.12
N GLU A 157 -3.10 -4.43 -0.69
CA GLU A 157 -1.76 -5.04 -0.81
C GLU A 157 -1.18 -4.83 -2.22
N LEU A 158 -2.01 -4.43 -3.17
CA LEU A 158 -1.63 -4.21 -4.56
C LEU A 158 -2.00 -2.78 -5.01
N PRO A 159 -1.13 -2.11 -5.80
CA PRO A 159 -1.42 -0.80 -6.37
C PRO A 159 -2.76 -0.71 -7.11
N GLU A 160 -3.12 -1.77 -7.85
CA GLU A 160 -4.32 -1.82 -8.68
C GLU A 160 -5.59 -1.68 -7.83
N GLN A 161 -5.61 -2.26 -6.63
CA GLN A 161 -6.74 -2.15 -5.70
C GLN A 161 -6.98 -0.70 -5.26
N VAL A 162 -5.90 0.08 -5.10
CA VAL A 162 -6.00 1.51 -4.76
C VAL A 162 -6.53 2.29 -5.94
N LEU A 163 -6.07 1.99 -7.16
CA LEU A 163 -6.53 2.66 -8.38
C LEU A 163 -8.04 2.43 -8.60
N GLU A 164 -8.50 1.19 -8.52
CA GLU A 164 -9.93 0.85 -8.61
C GLU A 164 -10.76 1.58 -7.55
N TYR A 165 -10.26 1.62 -6.31
CA TYR A 165 -10.92 2.34 -5.23
C TYR A 165 -10.94 3.86 -5.47
N ALA A 166 -9.84 4.43 -5.96
CA ALA A 166 -9.72 5.86 -6.24
C ALA A 166 -10.69 6.32 -7.34
N GLU A 167 -10.90 5.52 -8.38
CA GLU A 167 -11.86 5.83 -9.44
C GLU A 167 -13.27 6.04 -8.89
N VAL A 168 -13.72 5.15 -8.00
CA VAL A 168 -15.04 5.25 -7.37
C VAL A 168 -15.12 6.44 -6.42
N MET A 169 -14.09 6.67 -5.62
CA MET A 169 -14.10 7.74 -4.60
C MET A 169 -14.00 9.13 -5.23
N LEU A 170 -13.23 9.30 -6.30
CA LEU A 170 -13.03 10.59 -6.97
C LEU A 170 -14.19 10.95 -7.91
N ALA A 171 -14.96 9.97 -8.37
CA ALA A 171 -16.17 10.21 -9.15
C ALA A 171 -17.35 10.74 -8.30
N GLN A 172 -17.27 10.66 -6.97
CA GLN A 172 -18.32 11.13 -6.08
C GLN A 172 -18.40 12.67 -6.01
N PRO A 173 -19.60 13.26 -6.17
CA PRO A 173 -19.79 14.70 -6.02
C PRO A 173 -19.35 15.16 -4.61
N GLY A 174 -18.40 16.10 -4.54
CA GLY A 174 -17.95 16.70 -3.28
C GLY A 174 -16.54 16.30 -2.80
N VAL A 175 -15.93 15.27 -3.39
CA VAL A 175 -14.56 14.81 -3.02
C VAL A 175 -13.46 15.61 -3.75
N VAL A 176 -13.76 16.18 -4.92
CA VAL A 176 -12.76 16.91 -5.72
C VAL A 176 -12.60 18.38 -5.25
N LYS A 177 -11.72 18.63 -4.28
CA LYS A 177 -11.11 19.98 -4.15
C LYS A 177 -9.96 20.09 -5.13
N ARG A 178 -10.24 20.59 -6.35
CA ARG A 178 -9.19 20.98 -7.32
C ARG A 178 -8.26 21.97 -6.63
N THR A 179 -7.05 21.57 -6.26
CA THR A 179 -6.00 22.52 -5.86
C THR A 179 -5.56 23.26 -7.12
N ALA A 180 -6.26 24.35 -7.41
CA ALA A 180 -5.87 25.26 -8.46
C ALA A 180 -4.53 25.90 -8.08
N ARG A 181 -3.43 25.35 -8.58
CA ARG A 181 -2.13 26.04 -8.58
C ARG A 181 -2.27 27.24 -9.51
N LYS A 182 -2.58 28.42 -8.96
CA LYS A 182 -2.52 29.69 -9.70
C LYS A 182 -1.05 29.91 -10.09
N SER A 183 -0.69 29.59 -11.33
CA SER A 183 0.53 30.11 -11.93
C SER A 183 0.32 31.60 -12.15
N SER A 184 0.83 32.43 -11.22
CA SER A 184 0.97 33.86 -11.45
C SER A 184 1.94 34.05 -12.62
N ARG A 185 1.44 34.40 -13.80
CA ARG A 185 2.27 34.99 -14.87
C ARG A 185 2.85 36.29 -14.32
N PRO A 186 4.17 36.51 -14.33
CA PRO A 186 4.71 37.84 -14.09
C PRO A 186 4.32 38.71 -15.28
N ASN A 187 3.56 39.78 -15.01
CA ASN A 187 3.30 40.83 -15.98
C ASN A 187 4.54 41.72 -16.02
N ALA A 188 5.32 41.68 -17.10
CA ALA A 188 6.46 42.55 -17.32
C ALA A 188 6.28 43.33 -18.62
N LEU A 189 5.53 44.43 -18.54
CA LEU A 189 5.61 45.56 -19.46
C LEU A 189 6.43 46.65 -18.76
N GLY A 190 7.50 47.12 -19.41
CA GLY A 190 8.05 48.44 -19.11
C GLY A 190 9.55 48.56 -18.91
N ASN A 191 10.26 48.64 -20.04
CA ASN A 191 11.26 49.68 -20.33
C ASN A 191 12.65 49.59 -19.66
N ARG A 192 13.68 49.28 -20.48
CA ARG A 192 14.88 50.12 -20.63
C ARG A 192 15.81 49.64 -21.76
N LEU A 193 16.49 50.62 -22.35
CA LEU A 193 17.65 50.58 -23.27
C LEU A 193 17.32 50.79 -24.76
N ARG A 194 17.31 52.07 -25.16
CA ARG A 194 17.94 52.48 -26.42
C ARG A 194 19.30 53.10 -26.06
N SER A 195 20.26 52.65 -26.84
CA SER A 195 21.65 53.09 -27.02
C SER A 195 21.79 54.55 -27.42
#